data_AF-A0A8T5TZH5-F1
#
_entry.id   AF-A0A8T5TZH5-F1
#
_cell.length_a   1.000
_cell.length_b   1.000
_cell.length_c   1.000
_cell.angle_alpha   90.00
_cell.angle_beta   90.00
_cell.angle_gamma   90.00
#
_symmetry.space_group_name_H-M   'P 1'
#
loop_
_entity.id
_entity.type
_entity.pdbx_description
1 polymer ?
#
loop_
_entity_poly.entity_id
_entity_poly.type
_entity_poly.pdbx_seq_one_letter_code
_entity_poly.pdbx_strand_id
1 'polypeptide(L)'
;MFCPNCGEKLESLNQKFCSSCGSEIQSTPTPEAPITPQPIAVKPQVPSPASSVPVYDSKTIKAGRIGPQSRLGFSFALVAIAFFIAGLIFGGTLILRILMPVYIYPYLPGGPGLWIIAFILHIIGFVFGIISRVTSSKAGKDEPDNGLQKVGSVFGVFGIILNLIPLVLIPIMIAVANRPYYDPFM
;
A
#
# COMPACT_ATOMS: atom_id res chain seq x y z
N MET A 1 -14.30 -2.46 -40.84
CA MET A 1 -15.37 -1.91 -39.99
C MET A 1 -14.74 -1.25 -38.78
N PHE A 2 -15.36 -0.18 -38.25
CA PHE A 2 -14.88 0.55 -37.07
C PHE A 2 -15.78 0.27 -35.88
N CYS A 3 -15.21 0.29 -34.67
CA CYS A 3 -15.98 0.11 -33.44
C CYS A 3 -16.97 1.27 -33.26
N PRO A 4 -18.27 1.02 -33.07
CA PRO A 4 -19.25 2.09 -32.87
C PRO A 4 -19.06 2.83 -31.55
N ASN A 5 -18.33 2.25 -30.58
CA ASN A 5 -18.13 2.84 -29.26
C ASN A 5 -16.86 3.70 -29.16
N CYS A 6 -15.77 3.33 -29.83
CA CYS A 6 -14.48 4.04 -29.71
C CYS A 6 -13.88 4.50 -31.05
N GLY A 7 -14.47 4.11 -32.19
CA GLY A 7 -13.97 4.48 -33.51
C GLY A 7 -12.73 3.72 -33.97
N GLU A 8 -12.21 2.77 -33.20
CA GLU A 8 -11.02 2.00 -33.57
C GLU A 8 -11.30 1.03 -34.72
N LYS A 9 -10.30 0.80 -35.59
CA LYS A 9 -10.40 -0.16 -36.70
C LYS A 9 -10.42 -1.58 -36.17
N LEU A 10 -11.44 -2.36 -36.52
CA LEU A 10 -11.58 -3.75 -36.08
C LEU A 10 -10.67 -4.66 -36.92
N GLU A 11 -9.86 -5.46 -36.24
CA GLU A 11 -8.86 -6.34 -36.88
C GLU A 11 -9.50 -7.52 -37.62
N SER A 12 -10.64 -8.02 -37.15
CA SER A 12 -11.35 -9.14 -37.78
C SER A 12 -12.85 -8.90 -37.86
N LEU A 13 -13.49 -9.43 -38.92
CA LEU A 13 -14.92 -9.26 -39.20
C LEU A 13 -15.83 -10.09 -38.27
N ASN A 14 -15.29 -11.08 -37.55
CA ASN A 14 -16.04 -11.98 -36.68
C ASN A 14 -15.69 -11.83 -35.19
N GLN A 15 -14.98 -10.75 -34.80
CA GLN A 15 -14.70 -10.52 -33.39
C GLN A 15 -15.94 -10.05 -32.65
N LYS A 16 -16.27 -10.77 -31.57
CA LYS A 16 -17.41 -10.46 -30.70
C LYS A 16 -17.16 -9.22 -29.85
N PHE A 17 -15.90 -8.82 -29.64
CA PHE A 17 -15.53 -7.68 -28.80
C PHE A 17 -14.46 -6.81 -29.46
N CYS A 18 -14.47 -5.51 -29.17
CA CYS A 18 -13.41 -4.60 -29.58
C CYS A 18 -12.16 -4.80 -28.71
N SER A 19 -11.01 -5.02 -29.32
CA SER A 19 -9.73 -5.19 -28.62
C SER A 19 -9.27 -3.92 -27.88
N SER A 20 -9.65 -2.72 -28.36
CA SER A 20 -9.24 -1.45 -27.76
C SER A 20 -10.14 -0.94 -26.63
N CYS A 21 -11.46 -1.16 -26.69
CA CYS A 21 -12.38 -0.64 -25.66
C CYS A 21 -13.23 -1.72 -24.97
N GLY A 22 -13.14 -2.98 -25.41
CA GLY A 22 -13.86 -4.11 -24.81
C GLY A 22 -15.36 -4.16 -25.11
N SER A 23 -15.92 -3.26 -25.92
CA SER A 23 -17.35 -3.29 -26.23
C SER A 23 -17.73 -4.47 -27.12
N GLU A 24 -18.88 -5.09 -26.82
CA GLU A 24 -19.46 -6.16 -27.65
C GLU A 24 -19.91 -5.61 -29.01
N ILE A 25 -19.61 -6.34 -30.08
CA ILE A 25 -19.93 -5.98 -31.46
C ILE A 25 -20.93 -7.00 -31.95
N GLN A 26 -22.21 -6.62 -31.99
CA GLN A 26 -23.26 -7.45 -32.55
C GLN A 26 -23.03 -7.58 -34.07
N SER A 27 -22.42 -8.69 -34.48
CA SER A 27 -22.40 -9.10 -35.88
C SER A 27 -23.78 -9.63 -36.25
N THR A 28 -24.62 -8.79 -36.85
CA THR A 28 -25.86 -9.23 -37.51
C THR A 28 -25.53 -9.53 -38.98
N PRO A 29 -25.66 -10.78 -39.46
CA PRO A 29 -25.71 -11.05 -40.90
C PRO A 29 -27.16 -11.26 -41.33
N THR A 30 -27.80 -10.25 -41.90
CA THR A 30 -29.03 -10.37 -42.72
C THR A 30 -29.10 -9.14 -43.63
N PRO A 31 -29.62 -9.20 -44.88
CA PRO A 31 -30.69 -10.10 -45.35
C PRO A 31 -30.68 -10.60 -46.82
N GLU A 32 -31.36 -11.73 -47.09
CA GLU A 32 -32.33 -11.90 -48.21
C GLU A 32 -32.99 -13.31 -48.19
N ALA A 33 -34.30 -13.38 -48.44
CA ALA A 33 -35.20 -14.57 -48.42
C ALA A 33 -35.34 -15.22 -49.83
N PRO A 34 -35.94 -16.44 -50.04
CA PRO A 34 -37.41 -16.66 -49.99
C PRO A 34 -37.96 -18.08 -49.61
N ILE A 35 -39.14 -18.04 -48.97
CA ILE A 35 -40.32 -18.98 -48.78
C ILE A 35 -40.36 -20.38 -49.44
N THR A 36 -40.69 -21.48 -48.70
CA THR A 36 -41.91 -22.39 -48.74
C THR A 36 -41.78 -23.53 -47.65
N PRO A 37 -42.75 -24.45 -47.35
CA PRO A 37 -43.49 -24.56 -46.07
C PRO A 37 -43.20 -25.79 -45.14
N GLN A 38 -43.26 -25.56 -43.80
CA GLN A 38 -43.67 -26.41 -42.63
C GLN A 38 -43.30 -27.92 -42.52
N PRO A 39 -42.95 -28.45 -41.31
CA PRO A 39 -43.94 -28.64 -40.22
C PRO A 39 -43.48 -28.31 -38.79
N ILE A 40 -44.50 -28.02 -37.98
CA ILE A 40 -44.50 -27.69 -36.56
C ILE A 40 -43.81 -28.80 -35.74
N ALA A 41 -42.79 -28.43 -34.95
CA ALA A 41 -42.24 -29.28 -33.90
C ALA A 41 -42.27 -28.54 -32.56
N VAL A 42 -42.91 -29.19 -31.61
CA VAL A 42 -43.32 -28.71 -30.29
C VAL A 42 -42.13 -28.39 -29.39
N LYS A 43 -42.27 -27.27 -28.66
CA LYS A 43 -41.39 -26.76 -27.59
C LYS A 43 -41.06 -27.85 -26.54
N PRO A 44 -39.82 -27.86 -26.03
CA PRO A 44 -39.67 -27.90 -24.58
C PRO A 44 -39.02 -26.60 -24.07
N GLN A 45 -39.75 -25.86 -23.22
CA GLN A 45 -39.16 -24.89 -22.31
C GLN A 45 -38.31 -25.67 -21.30
N VAL A 46 -36.99 -25.60 -21.43
CA VAL A 46 -36.05 -26.01 -20.38
C VAL A 46 -35.65 -24.74 -19.59
N PRO A 47 -35.67 -24.75 -18.25
CA PRO A 47 -35.50 -23.55 -17.43
C PRO A 47 -34.12 -22.92 -17.65
N SER A 48 -34.11 -21.59 -17.78
CA SER A 48 -32.91 -20.76 -17.71
C SER A 48 -32.11 -21.11 -16.46
N PRO A 49 -30.88 -21.63 -16.56
CA PRO A 49 -29.98 -21.58 -15.43
C PRO A 49 -29.61 -20.11 -15.28
N ALA A 50 -30.06 -19.50 -14.18
CA ALA A 50 -29.57 -18.22 -13.72
C ALA A 50 -28.04 -18.31 -13.63
N SER A 51 -27.36 -17.88 -14.69
CA SER A 51 -25.92 -17.69 -14.71
C SER A 51 -25.66 -16.51 -13.80
N SER A 52 -25.42 -16.79 -12.53
CA SER A 52 -24.87 -15.84 -11.57
C SER A 52 -23.46 -15.50 -12.04
N VAL A 53 -23.37 -14.61 -13.03
CA VAL A 53 -22.14 -13.88 -13.31
C VAL A 53 -21.82 -13.17 -11.99
N PRO A 54 -20.69 -13.48 -11.33
CA PRO A 54 -20.28 -12.67 -10.20
C PRO A 54 -20.10 -11.26 -10.76
N VAL A 55 -20.94 -10.34 -10.33
CA VAL A 55 -20.72 -8.91 -10.52
C VAL A 55 -19.39 -8.65 -9.83
N TYR A 56 -18.31 -8.67 -10.60
CA TYR A 56 -17.04 -8.17 -10.14
C TYR A 56 -17.30 -6.69 -9.94
N ASP A 57 -17.42 -6.29 -8.68
CA ASP A 57 -17.52 -4.90 -8.26
C ASP A 57 -16.18 -4.27 -8.64
N SER A 58 -16.05 -3.93 -9.93
CA SER A 58 -14.93 -3.18 -10.45
C SER A 58 -15.10 -1.80 -9.85
N LYS A 59 -14.56 -1.63 -8.64
CA LYS A 59 -14.51 -0.37 -7.91
C LYS A 59 -13.93 0.64 -8.89
N THR A 60 -14.82 1.37 -9.55
CA THR A 60 -14.45 2.32 -10.59
C THR A 60 -13.49 3.28 -9.92
N ILE A 61 -12.23 3.27 -10.36
CA ILE A 61 -11.24 4.27 -9.97
C ILE A 61 -11.73 5.58 -10.56
N LYS A 62 -12.70 6.22 -9.88
CA LYS A 62 -13.03 7.60 -10.17
C LYS A 62 -11.75 8.34 -9.85
N ALA A 63 -11.08 8.83 -10.90
CA ALA A 63 -9.97 9.76 -10.81
C ALA A 63 -10.46 11.07 -10.16
N GLY A 64 -10.77 11.00 -8.87
CA GLY A 64 -11.16 12.11 -8.03
C GLY A 64 -9.91 12.83 -7.58
N ARG A 65 -10.03 14.16 -7.38
CA ARG A 65 -8.96 14.95 -6.78
C ARG A 65 -8.52 14.29 -5.46
N ILE A 66 -7.21 14.24 -5.25
CA ILE A 66 -6.59 13.73 -4.01
C ILE A 66 -7.21 14.47 -2.81
N GLY A 67 -7.90 13.72 -1.95
CA GLY A 67 -8.55 14.27 -0.77
C GLY A 67 -7.56 14.69 0.32
N PRO A 68 -7.99 15.58 1.23
CA PRO A 68 -7.12 16.14 2.27
C PRO A 68 -6.61 15.11 3.27
N GLN A 69 -7.39 14.07 3.60
CA GLN A 69 -6.99 13.04 4.56
C GLN A 69 -5.87 12.18 3.98
N SER A 70 -5.95 11.81 2.69
CA SER A 70 -4.88 11.08 2.01
C SER A 70 -3.55 11.85 2.03
N ARG A 71 -3.59 13.18 1.86
CA ARG A 71 -2.40 14.05 1.94
C ARG A 71 -1.83 14.11 3.35
N LEU A 72 -2.68 14.32 4.36
CA LEU A 72 -2.26 14.39 5.76
C LEU A 72 -1.64 13.06 6.21
N GLY A 73 -2.27 11.93 5.89
CA GLY A 73 -1.75 10.61 6.22
C GLY A 73 -0.36 10.37 5.62
N PHE A 74 -0.15 10.74 4.35
CA PHE A 74 1.15 10.66 3.71
C PHE A 74 2.19 11.60 4.34
N SER A 75 1.82 12.85 4.65
CA SER A 75 2.72 13.81 5.31
C SER A 75 3.17 13.30 6.69
N PHE A 76 2.27 12.76 7.50
CA PHE A 76 2.63 12.17 8.80
C PHE A 76 3.57 10.96 8.64
N ALA A 77 3.41 10.16 7.60
CA ALA A 77 4.33 9.05 7.32
C ALA A 77 5.75 9.56 7.00
N LEU A 78 5.87 10.61 6.18
CA LEU A 78 7.17 11.23 5.88
C LEU A 78 7.82 11.83 7.13
N VAL A 79 7.04 12.50 7.97
CA VAL A 79 7.52 13.05 9.26
C VAL A 79 8.01 11.92 10.18
N ALA A 80 7.29 10.79 10.25
CA ALA A 80 7.71 9.63 11.04
C ALA A 80 9.06 9.05 10.57
N ILE A 81 9.29 8.99 9.26
CA ILE A 81 10.56 8.55 8.67
C ILE A 81 11.67 9.58 8.93
N ALA A 82 11.36 10.88 8.84
CA ALA A 82 12.33 11.92 9.15
C ALA A 82 12.80 11.84 10.62
N PHE A 83 11.86 11.61 11.55
CA PHE A 83 12.20 11.38 12.97
C PHE A 83 13.02 10.10 13.18
N PHE A 84 12.74 9.03 12.44
CA PHE A 84 13.56 7.83 12.47
C PHE A 84 15.00 8.13 12.02
N ILE A 85 15.19 8.81 10.89
CA ILE A 85 16.52 9.19 10.38
C ILE A 85 17.23 10.10 11.38
N ALA A 86 16.55 11.11 11.94
CA ALA A 86 17.11 11.97 12.98
C ALA A 86 17.52 11.15 14.21
N GLY A 87 16.65 10.24 14.67
CA GLY A 87 16.93 9.31 15.77
C GLY A 87 18.16 8.44 15.49
N LEU A 88 18.34 7.97 14.24
CA LEU A 88 19.56 7.26 13.83
C LEU A 88 20.80 8.16 13.78
N ILE A 89 20.69 9.46 13.56
CA ILE A 89 21.85 10.36 13.60
C ILE A 89 22.29 10.59 15.06
N PHE A 90 21.36 10.91 15.95
CA PHE A 90 21.65 11.13 17.36
C PHE A 90 21.99 9.82 18.09
N GLY A 91 21.32 8.73 17.73
CA GLY A 91 21.49 7.39 18.29
C GLY A 91 22.45 6.49 17.48
N GLY A 92 23.00 6.95 16.36
CA GLY A 92 23.81 6.14 15.43
C GLY A 92 25.12 5.62 16.02
N THR A 93 25.55 6.24 17.12
CA THR A 93 26.59 5.70 17.99
C THR A 93 26.25 4.29 18.46
N LEU A 94 24.97 3.92 18.60
CA LEU A 94 24.51 2.59 18.97
C LEU A 94 24.85 1.53 17.90
N ILE A 95 24.55 1.80 16.63
CA ILE A 95 24.87 0.88 15.52
C ILE A 95 26.38 0.79 15.34
N LEU A 96 27.08 1.92 15.37
CA LEU A 96 28.54 1.94 15.31
C LEU A 96 29.17 1.20 16.50
N ARG A 97 28.58 1.25 17.70
CA ARG A 97 29.06 0.51 18.88
C ARG A 97 28.84 -1.00 18.79
N ILE A 98 27.84 -1.47 18.04
CA ILE A 98 27.64 -2.91 17.78
C ILE A 98 28.68 -3.42 16.77
N LEU A 99 29.01 -2.61 15.76
CA LEU A 99 29.92 -3.00 14.67
C LEU A 99 31.39 -2.75 14.99
N MET A 100 31.70 -1.76 15.82
CA MET A 100 33.07 -1.40 16.17
C MET A 100 33.61 -2.23 17.33
N PRO A 101 34.91 -2.56 17.32
CA PRO A 101 35.56 -3.21 18.44
C PRO A 101 35.39 -2.42 19.75
N VAL A 102 35.19 -3.14 20.86
CA VAL A 102 34.95 -2.59 22.21
C VAL A 102 36.02 -1.57 22.63
N TYR A 103 37.27 -1.69 22.14
CA TYR A 103 38.35 -0.76 22.49
C TYR A 103 38.22 0.64 21.88
N ILE A 104 37.36 0.84 20.86
CA ILE A 104 37.11 2.17 20.24
C ILE A 104 35.97 2.91 20.96
N TYR A 105 35.18 2.19 21.77
CA TYR A 105 34.02 2.69 22.49
C TYR A 105 34.23 3.99 23.29
N PRO A 106 35.34 4.19 24.05
CA PRO A 106 35.54 5.41 24.83
C PRO A 106 35.84 6.65 23.97
N TYR A 107 36.23 6.46 22.70
CA TYR A 107 36.55 7.57 21.79
C TYR A 107 35.36 8.00 20.93
N LEU A 108 34.24 7.26 20.98
CA LEU A 108 33.05 7.62 20.23
C LEU A 108 32.26 8.73 20.96
N PRO A 109 32.07 9.91 20.35
CA PRO A 109 31.23 10.95 20.93
C PRO A 109 29.79 10.41 21.04
N GLY A 110 29.28 10.28 22.26
CA GLY A 110 28.00 9.63 22.51
C GLY A 110 27.80 9.25 23.96
N GLY A 111 27.29 10.18 24.75
CA GLY A 111 26.87 9.93 26.13
C GLY A 111 25.43 9.45 26.24
N PRO A 112 25.01 8.99 27.44
CA PRO A 112 23.63 8.58 27.71
C PRO A 112 22.59 9.66 27.36
N GLY A 113 22.98 10.94 27.40
CA GLY A 113 22.12 12.05 26.96
C GLY A 113 21.67 11.94 25.49
N LEU A 114 22.56 11.56 24.57
CA LEU A 114 22.19 11.39 23.15
C LEU A 114 21.25 10.19 22.95
N TRP A 115 21.38 9.16 23.77
CA TRP A 115 20.49 8.00 23.73
C TRP A 115 19.07 8.34 24.19
N ILE A 116 18.95 9.19 25.22
CA ILE A 116 17.64 9.70 25.67
C ILE A 116 17.00 10.54 24.55
N ILE A 117 17.76 11.43 23.90
CA ILE A 117 17.26 12.23 22.78
C ILE A 117 16.79 11.31 21.64
N ALA A 118 17.61 10.33 21.24
CA ALA A 118 17.25 9.37 20.20
C ALA A 118 15.98 8.57 20.57
N PHE A 119 15.86 8.13 21.83
CA PHE A 119 14.68 7.43 22.33
C PHE A 119 13.40 8.28 22.22
N ILE A 120 13.47 9.56 22.62
CA ILE A 120 12.35 10.50 22.49
C ILE A 120 11.97 10.70 21.01
N LEU A 121 12.94 10.87 20.12
CA LEU A 121 12.69 11.02 18.68
C LEU A 121 11.96 9.79 18.11
N HIS A 122 12.34 8.58 18.54
CA HIS A 122 11.65 7.36 18.12
C HIS A 122 10.23 7.24 18.68
N ILE A 123 9.97 7.69 19.91
CA ILE A 123 8.58 7.78 20.43
C ILE A 123 7.75 8.72 19.54
N ILE A 124 8.27 9.91 19.25
CA ILE A 124 7.57 10.89 18.41
C ILE A 124 7.32 10.31 17.01
N GLY A 125 8.34 9.73 16.38
CA GLY A 125 8.22 9.09 15.07
C GLY A 125 7.20 7.95 15.07
N PHE A 126 7.18 7.11 16.10
CA PHE A 126 6.21 6.03 16.26
C PHE A 126 4.77 6.56 16.36
N VAL A 127 4.53 7.61 17.16
CA VAL A 127 3.21 8.26 17.27
C VAL A 127 2.76 8.82 15.92
N PHE A 128 3.64 9.50 15.18
CA PHE A 128 3.31 9.97 13.83
C PHE A 128 3.00 8.83 12.86
N GLY A 129 3.70 7.70 12.96
CA GLY A 129 3.40 6.48 12.21
C GLY A 129 1.99 5.94 12.49
N ILE A 130 1.58 5.90 13.76
CA ILE A 130 0.22 5.49 14.16
C ILE A 130 -0.82 6.47 13.63
N ILE A 131 -0.61 7.79 13.80
CA ILE A 131 -1.53 8.81 13.31
C ILE A 131 -1.70 8.69 11.79
N SER A 132 -0.59 8.55 11.05
CA SER A 132 -0.61 8.29 9.61
C SER A 132 -1.50 7.11 9.25
N ARG A 133 -1.40 6.00 10.00
CA ARG A 133 -2.21 4.79 9.77
C ARG A 133 -3.69 5.03 10.04
N VAL A 134 -4.03 5.73 11.12
CA VAL A 134 -5.42 6.07 11.45
C VAL A 134 -6.02 6.99 10.38
N THR A 135 -5.28 8.01 9.95
CA THR A 135 -5.73 8.93 8.89
C THR A 135 -5.89 8.23 7.54
N SER A 136 -4.95 7.36 7.17
CA SER A 136 -5.04 6.57 5.93
C SER A 136 -6.23 5.59 5.94
N SER A 137 -6.52 4.98 7.09
CA SER A 137 -7.71 4.13 7.28
C SER A 137 -9.01 4.92 7.12
N LYS A 138 -9.06 6.15 7.67
CA LYS A 138 -10.20 7.05 7.51
C LYS A 138 -10.37 7.52 6.07
N ALA A 139 -9.29 7.89 5.40
CA ALA A 139 -9.29 8.25 3.99
C ALA A 139 -9.82 7.12 3.09
N GLY A 140 -9.51 5.86 3.40
CA GLY A 140 -10.03 4.71 2.64
C GLY A 140 -11.55 4.51 2.74
N LYS A 141 -12.21 5.11 3.73
CA LYS A 141 -13.67 5.10 3.92
C LYS A 141 -14.35 6.33 3.34
N ASP A 142 -13.70 7.49 3.47
CA ASP A 142 -14.31 8.80 3.20
C ASP A 142 -13.90 9.38 1.83
N GLU A 143 -12.82 8.88 1.22
CA GLU A 143 -12.26 9.42 -0.03
C GLU A 143 -12.25 8.36 -1.16
N PRO A 144 -12.33 8.78 -2.44
CA PRO A 144 -12.18 7.85 -3.56
C PRO A 144 -10.81 7.18 -3.54
N ASP A 145 -10.77 5.94 -4.04
CA ASP A 145 -9.55 5.14 -4.09
C ASP A 145 -8.47 5.90 -4.89
N ASN A 146 -7.37 6.22 -4.20
CA ASN A 146 -6.27 6.99 -4.76
C ASN A 146 -4.93 6.36 -4.38
N GLY A 147 -3.97 6.42 -5.31
CA GLY A 147 -2.65 5.82 -5.10
C GLY A 147 -1.90 6.41 -3.91
N LEU A 148 -2.11 7.69 -3.60
CA LEU A 148 -1.44 8.37 -2.49
C LEU A 148 -1.82 7.77 -1.13
N GLN A 149 -3.08 7.39 -0.94
CA GLN A 149 -3.57 6.74 0.28
C GLN A 149 -2.93 5.37 0.49
N LYS A 150 -2.79 4.58 -0.59
CA LYS A 150 -2.12 3.26 -0.58
C LYS A 150 -0.63 3.39 -0.26
N VAL A 151 0.06 4.31 -0.94
CA VAL A 151 1.49 4.57 -0.68
C VAL A 151 1.69 5.10 0.74
N GLY A 152 0.92 6.10 1.16
CA GLY A 152 1.00 6.65 2.51
C GLY A 152 0.71 5.63 3.60
N SER A 153 -0.24 4.71 3.36
CA SER A 153 -0.48 3.58 4.26
C SER A 153 0.77 2.71 4.44
N VAL A 154 1.43 2.33 3.34
CA VAL A 154 2.63 1.49 3.37
C VAL A 154 3.77 2.22 4.09
N PHE A 155 4.01 3.48 3.76
CA PHE A 155 5.02 4.32 4.42
C PHE A 155 4.73 4.48 5.91
N GLY A 156 3.46 4.62 6.31
CA GLY A 156 3.05 4.67 7.71
C GLY A 156 3.42 3.39 8.46
N VAL A 157 3.18 2.21 7.86
CA VAL A 157 3.58 0.92 8.44
C VAL A 157 5.11 0.82 8.58
N PHE A 158 5.86 1.24 7.56
CA PHE A 158 7.33 1.31 7.67
C PHE A 158 7.76 2.25 8.79
N GLY A 159 7.16 3.45 8.90
CA GLY A 159 7.45 4.40 9.97
C GLY A 159 7.21 3.82 11.37
N ILE A 160 6.17 3.00 11.55
CA ILE A 160 5.89 2.29 12.80
C ILE A 160 6.99 1.26 13.08
N ILE A 161 7.28 0.36 12.13
CA ILE A 161 8.26 -0.73 12.32
C ILE A 161 9.65 -0.16 12.60
N LEU A 162 10.08 0.81 11.79
CA LEU A 162 11.40 1.43 11.88
C LEU A 162 11.61 2.14 13.22
N ASN A 163 10.59 2.82 13.77
CA ASN A 163 10.70 3.46 15.08
C ASN A 163 10.52 2.48 16.25
N LEU A 164 9.79 1.38 16.07
CA LEU A 164 9.55 0.40 17.13
C LEU A 164 10.81 -0.40 17.49
N ILE A 165 11.62 -0.79 16.50
CA ILE A 165 12.86 -1.54 16.71
C ILE A 165 13.83 -0.83 17.69
N PRO A 166 14.27 0.42 17.43
CA PRO A 166 15.17 1.13 18.34
C PRO A 166 14.51 1.46 19.69
N LEU A 167 13.18 1.62 19.73
CA LEU A 167 12.44 1.82 20.98
C LEU A 167 12.60 0.62 21.94
N VAL A 168 12.74 -0.60 21.41
CA VAL A 168 13.00 -1.81 22.20
C VAL A 168 14.50 -2.00 22.46
N LEU A 169 15.36 -1.74 21.47
CA LEU A 169 16.80 -1.99 21.59
C LEU A 169 17.50 -1.02 22.54
N ILE A 170 17.16 0.28 22.52
CA ILE A 170 17.84 1.29 23.34
C ILE A 170 17.78 0.95 24.85
N PRO A 171 16.61 0.64 25.46
CA PRO A 171 16.53 0.25 26.87
C PRO A 171 17.34 -1.01 27.21
N ILE A 172 17.34 -2.02 26.33
CA ILE A 172 18.12 -3.25 26.51
C ILE A 172 19.61 -2.92 26.56
N MET A 173 20.08 -2.10 25.62
CA MET A 173 21.50 -1.69 25.55
C MET A 173 21.91 -0.86 26.77
N ILE A 174 21.04 0.02 27.27
CA ILE A 174 21.27 0.76 28.52
C ILE A 174 21.40 -0.22 29.70
N ALA A 175 20.49 -1.21 29.80
CA ALA A 175 20.53 -2.20 30.87
C ALA A 175 21.80 -3.09 30.80
N VAL A 176 22.22 -3.47 29.60
CA VAL A 176 23.46 -4.22 29.38
C VAL A 176 24.69 -3.39 29.74
N ALA A 177 24.74 -2.12 29.32
CA ALA A 177 25.84 -1.22 29.61
C ALA A 177 25.99 -0.89 31.10
N ASN A 178 24.89 -0.92 31.85
CA ASN A 178 24.87 -0.66 33.29
C ASN A 178 25.06 -1.92 34.15
N ARG A 179 25.27 -3.11 33.56
CA ARG A 179 25.60 -4.27 34.39
C ARG A 179 26.95 -4.02 35.08
N PRO A 180 27.03 -4.21 36.41
CA PRO A 180 28.32 -4.16 37.07
C PRO A 180 29.23 -5.19 36.40
N TYR A 181 30.43 -4.75 36.00
CA TYR A 181 31.46 -5.66 35.54
C TYR A 181 31.78 -6.57 36.73
N TYR A 182 31.28 -7.80 36.70
CA TYR A 182 31.74 -8.82 37.61
C TYR A 182 33.18 -9.09 37.22
N ASP A 183 34.11 -8.58 38.00
CA ASP A 183 35.50 -8.99 37.92
C ASP A 183 35.56 -10.42 38.47
N PRO A 184 35.80 -11.45 37.63
CA PRO A 184 35.83 -12.82 38.12
C PRO A 184 37.08 -13.12 38.96
N PHE A 185 37.94 -12.13 39.20
CA PHE A 185 39.20 -12.26 39.93
C PHE A 185 39.29 -11.45 41.24
N MET A 186 38.18 -10.86 41.72
CA MET A 186 38.08 -10.28 43.08
C MET A 186 37.25 -11.13 44.03
#